data_AF-A0AAD2EAC6-F1
#
_entry.id   AF-A0AAD2EAC6-F1
#
_cell.length_a   1.000
_cell.length_b   1.000
_cell.length_c   1.000
_cell.angle_alpha   90.00
_cell.angle_beta   90.00
_cell.angle_gamma   90.00
#
_symmetry.space_group_name_H-M   'P 1'
#
loop_
_entity.id
_entity.type
_entity.pdbx_description
1 polymer ?
#
loop_
_entity_poly.entity_id
_entity_poly.type
_entity_poly.pdbx_seq_one_letter_code
_entity_poly.pdbx_strand_id
1 'polypeptide(L)'
;MCNPNTSQTLIDHQDHKHFTVAPPQQAHLYLDLISFNPQKTTKEKPSLVLTPSEILNETKQLFSLAFPIALTALIFYSRSVLSMLFLGHLGDTELAAGSLAIAFANITGYSVLSGLALGMEPLCSQAFGAQRPKLLSLTLQRSIIFLLVSSIPITFLWINISKILLCLHQDPNITRLACTYLLFSLPDLITNSFVHPIRIYLRAQGITQPLTMASLAGTAVHLPINYLFVFRLKFGVAGVAAASAASNVIVLLTVIFYVWARGLHLPTWTKPSWKCLTGWAPLVQLAGPSCVSVCLEWWWYEIMIVLCGLLVDPKATVASMGILIQTTSLLYVFPSSLGFAVSTRVGNELGANQPDKARVSAIVSIFVACLMGLSAMMFAILVRNLWARMFTDDLNIIRLTSAALPILGLCELGNCPQTIGCGILRGTARPSTAANVNLGAFYLVGMPVAIGLGFLLGVGFCGLWIGLLSAQVCCAGLMLYVVGTTNWEYQATRAQVLTCIGCGETALPSESDHENDREPLICVTVTSC
;
A
#
# COMPACT_ATOMS: atom_id res chain seq x y z
N MET A 1 -27.45 5.57 -75.75
CA MET A 1 -27.63 4.35 -76.55
C MET A 1 -27.31 3.16 -75.66
N CYS A 2 -28.33 2.32 -75.44
CA CYS A 2 -28.34 0.91 -75.02
C CYS A 2 -27.37 0.38 -73.92
N ASN A 3 -27.99 0.03 -72.79
CA ASN A 3 -27.76 -1.17 -71.94
C ASN A 3 -27.74 -2.47 -72.82
N PRO A 4 -27.38 -3.73 -72.39
CA PRO A 4 -27.69 -4.30 -71.07
C PRO A 4 -26.77 -5.40 -70.45
N ASN A 5 -26.96 -5.59 -69.14
CA ASN A 5 -26.96 -6.81 -68.29
C ASN A 5 -26.55 -8.16 -68.91
N THR A 6 -25.89 -9.05 -68.13
CA THR A 6 -26.54 -10.19 -67.41
C THR A 6 -25.57 -10.87 -66.42
N SER A 7 -26.16 -11.42 -65.37
CA SER A 7 -25.64 -12.07 -64.14
C SER A 7 -24.86 -13.38 -64.31
N GLN A 8 -24.01 -13.71 -63.33
CA GLN A 8 -23.77 -15.10 -62.87
C GLN A 8 -23.22 -15.16 -61.42
N THR A 9 -23.65 -16.18 -60.69
CA THR A 9 -23.57 -16.45 -59.25
C THR A 9 -22.36 -17.31 -58.81
N LEU A 10 -21.86 -17.01 -57.59
CA LEU A 10 -21.27 -17.88 -56.54
C LEU A 10 -19.93 -18.62 -56.79
N ILE A 11 -18.91 -18.37 -55.94
CA ILE A 11 -18.45 -19.23 -54.81
C ILE A 11 -17.19 -18.61 -54.14
N ASP A 12 -17.15 -18.79 -52.81
CA ASP A 12 -16.17 -18.54 -51.73
C ASP A 12 -14.67 -18.74 -52.00
N HIS A 13 -13.81 -17.84 -51.49
CA HIS A 13 -12.88 -18.07 -50.36
C HIS A 13 -11.92 -16.88 -50.11
N GLN A 14 -11.73 -16.62 -48.80
CA GLN A 14 -10.74 -15.82 -48.06
C GLN A 14 -9.41 -15.43 -48.76
N ASP A 15 -8.94 -14.18 -48.57
CA ASP A 15 -7.86 -13.91 -47.60
C ASP A 15 -7.42 -12.42 -47.47
N HIS A 16 -7.09 -12.09 -46.22
CA HIS A 16 -6.13 -11.08 -45.72
C HIS A 16 -6.21 -9.60 -46.14
N LYS A 17 -6.57 -8.72 -45.18
CA LYS A 17 -6.07 -7.34 -45.12
C LYS A 17 -5.43 -7.02 -43.76
N HIS A 18 -4.17 -6.60 -43.87
CA HIS A 18 -3.31 -6.01 -42.85
C HIS A 18 -4.02 -4.89 -42.05
N PHE A 19 -3.94 -4.97 -40.72
CA PHE A 19 -4.19 -3.84 -39.82
C PHE A 19 -2.89 -3.08 -39.58
N THR A 20 -2.79 -1.87 -40.11
CA THR A 20 -1.81 -0.86 -39.70
C THR A 20 -2.33 -0.12 -38.46
N VAL A 21 -1.58 -0.21 -37.36
CA VAL A 21 -1.83 0.46 -36.08
C VAL A 21 -1.42 1.93 -36.17
N ALA A 22 -2.33 2.85 -35.86
CA ALA A 22 -2.06 4.27 -35.65
C ALA A 22 -1.91 4.56 -34.13
N PRO A 23 -1.13 5.60 -33.73
CA PRO A 23 -0.48 5.69 -32.41
C PRO A 23 -1.42 6.19 -31.30
N PRO A 24 -1.03 6.00 -30.01
CA PRO A 24 -1.90 6.26 -28.87
C PRO A 24 -2.12 7.76 -28.65
N GLN A 25 -3.38 8.17 -28.55
CA GLN A 25 -3.76 9.52 -28.13
C GLN A 25 -3.19 9.82 -26.72
N GLN A 26 -2.52 10.96 -26.63
CA GLN A 26 -1.88 11.50 -25.43
C GLN A 26 -2.87 11.67 -24.27
N ALA A 27 -2.43 11.22 -23.09
CA ALA A 27 -3.10 11.40 -21.82
C ALA A 27 -3.09 12.89 -21.40
N HIS A 28 -4.26 13.53 -21.41
CA HIS A 28 -4.46 14.80 -20.72
C HIS A 28 -4.89 14.53 -19.27
N LEU A 29 -3.90 14.39 -18.38
CA LEU A 29 -3.97 13.83 -17.02
C LEU A 29 -4.49 14.78 -15.92
N TYR A 30 -5.19 15.87 -16.23
CA TYR A 30 -5.54 16.87 -15.19
C TYR A 30 -6.95 17.48 -15.29
N LEU A 31 -7.64 17.32 -16.42
CA LEU A 31 -8.96 17.94 -16.64
C LEU A 31 -10.14 17.02 -16.29
N ASP A 32 -9.95 15.70 -16.24
CA ASP A 32 -11.01 14.76 -15.86
C ASP A 32 -11.39 14.80 -14.37
N LEU A 33 -10.59 15.46 -13.52
CA LEU A 33 -10.95 15.76 -12.14
C LEU A 33 -11.93 16.95 -12.03
N ILE A 34 -12.07 17.75 -13.08
CA ILE A 34 -12.88 18.99 -13.09
C ILE A 34 -14.07 18.89 -14.06
N SER A 35 -13.98 18.10 -15.14
CA SER A 35 -15.10 17.89 -16.07
C SER A 35 -15.95 16.68 -15.69
N PHE A 36 -16.78 16.81 -14.66
CA PHE A 36 -17.87 15.85 -14.43
C PHE A 36 -19.22 16.50 -14.79
N ASN A 37 -19.82 16.02 -15.88
CA ASN A 37 -21.19 16.33 -16.26
C ASN A 37 -22.13 15.48 -15.38
N PRO A 38 -22.97 16.06 -14.50
CA PRO A 38 -23.82 15.30 -13.60
C PRO A 38 -25.11 14.91 -14.32
N GLN A 39 -25.12 13.79 -15.05
CA GLN A 39 -26.39 13.07 -15.25
C GLN A 39 -26.73 12.34 -13.94
N LYS A 40 -27.31 13.10 -13.01
CA LYS A 40 -27.98 12.60 -11.80
C LYS A 40 -29.27 11.90 -12.22
N THR A 41 -29.28 10.57 -12.25
CA THR A 41 -30.52 9.81 -12.04
C THR A 41 -30.82 9.83 -10.53
N THR A 42 -31.53 10.87 -10.10
CA THR A 42 -31.94 11.08 -8.71
C THR A 42 -33.04 10.08 -8.36
N LYS A 43 -32.67 8.87 -7.95
CA LYS A 43 -33.47 8.12 -6.97
C LYS A 43 -32.91 8.48 -5.60
N GLU A 44 -33.62 9.33 -4.85
CA GLU A 44 -33.33 9.58 -3.44
C GLU A 44 -33.38 8.23 -2.70
N LYS A 45 -32.20 7.65 -2.44
CA LYS A 45 -32.08 6.53 -1.49
C LYS A 45 -32.31 7.11 -0.09
N PRO A 46 -33.08 6.43 0.78
CA PRO A 46 -33.28 6.88 2.15
C PRO A 46 -31.93 7.05 2.85
N SER A 47 -31.83 8.09 3.68
CA SER A 47 -30.68 8.29 4.58
C SER A 47 -30.45 7.00 5.37
N LEU A 48 -29.26 6.42 5.23
CA LEU A 48 -28.87 5.19 5.94
C LEU A 48 -28.80 5.50 7.44
N VAL A 49 -29.88 5.24 8.18
CA VAL A 49 -29.91 5.39 9.64
C VAL A 49 -29.29 4.13 10.23
N LEU A 50 -28.03 4.21 10.65
CA LEU A 50 -27.36 3.10 11.33
C LEU A 50 -27.86 2.98 12.77
N THR A 51 -28.26 1.78 13.16
CA THR A 51 -28.59 1.50 14.56
C THR A 51 -27.33 1.35 15.41
N PRO A 52 -27.36 1.66 16.72
CA PRO A 52 -26.22 1.46 17.61
C PRO A 52 -25.71 0.00 17.64
N SER A 53 -26.62 -0.98 17.50
CA SER A 53 -26.27 -2.40 17.44
C SER A 53 -25.51 -2.77 16.18
N GLU A 54 -25.87 -2.22 15.02
CA GLU A 54 -25.13 -2.40 13.76
C GLU A 54 -23.73 -1.80 13.84
N ILE A 55 -23.61 -0.58 14.40
CA ILE A 55 -22.31 0.07 14.60
C ILE A 55 -21.42 -0.79 15.52
N LEU A 56 -21.96 -1.29 16.63
CA LEU A 56 -21.21 -2.11 17.57
C LEU A 56 -20.78 -3.45 16.95
N ASN A 57 -21.68 -4.11 16.22
CA ASN A 57 -21.38 -5.38 15.54
C ASN A 57 -20.31 -5.19 14.48
N GLU A 58 -20.42 -4.16 13.63
CA GLU A 58 -19.43 -3.91 12.58
C GLU A 58 -18.08 -3.49 13.18
N THR A 59 -18.09 -2.67 14.24
CA THR A 59 -16.87 -2.31 14.99
C THR A 59 -16.19 -3.57 15.52
N LYS A 60 -16.95 -4.51 16.11
CA LYS A 60 -16.40 -5.78 16.61
C LYS A 60 -15.77 -6.62 15.48
N GLN A 61 -16.39 -6.66 14.29
CA GLN A 61 -15.83 -7.37 13.13
C GLN A 61 -14.54 -6.71 12.63
N LEU A 62 -14.49 -5.38 12.58
CA LEU A 62 -13.28 -4.66 12.18
C LEU A 62 -12.14 -4.90 13.17
N PHE A 63 -12.40 -4.82 14.48
CA PHE A 63 -11.38 -5.04 15.50
C PHE A 63 -10.92 -6.50 15.61
N SER A 64 -11.76 -7.48 15.32
CA SER A 64 -11.35 -8.89 15.29
C SER A 64 -10.27 -9.18 14.24
N LEU A 65 -10.28 -8.41 13.13
CA LEU A 65 -9.25 -8.44 12.10
C LEU A 65 -8.09 -7.49 12.42
N ALA A 66 -8.38 -6.25 12.82
CA ALA A 66 -7.37 -5.20 13.00
C ALA A 66 -6.43 -5.48 14.17
N PHE A 67 -6.93 -6.02 15.30
CA PHE A 67 -6.10 -6.22 16.49
C PHE A 67 -4.95 -7.22 16.27
N PRO A 68 -5.16 -8.43 15.70
CA PRO A 68 -4.06 -9.32 15.37
C PRO A 68 -3.08 -8.73 14.34
N ILE A 69 -3.57 -7.93 13.40
CA ILE A 69 -2.71 -7.24 12.41
C ILE A 69 -1.82 -6.22 13.13
N ALA A 70 -2.38 -5.42 14.03
CA ALA A 70 -1.64 -4.44 14.83
C ALA A 70 -0.61 -5.13 15.73
N LEU A 71 -0.98 -6.21 16.42
CA LEU A 71 -0.07 -7.00 17.24
C LEU A 71 1.10 -7.55 16.40
N THR A 72 0.81 -8.07 15.21
CA THR A 72 1.84 -8.56 14.28
C THR A 72 2.80 -7.44 13.86
N ALA A 73 2.27 -6.25 13.55
CA ALA A 73 3.08 -5.09 13.18
C ALA A 73 3.96 -4.60 14.35
N LEU A 74 3.43 -4.56 15.58
CA LEU A 74 4.21 -4.21 16.78
C LEU A 74 5.35 -5.21 17.04
N ILE A 75 5.11 -6.50 16.83
CA ILE A 75 6.14 -7.54 16.91
C ILE A 75 7.24 -7.33 15.85
N PHE A 76 6.86 -6.99 14.61
CA PHE A 76 7.86 -6.64 13.58
C PHE A 76 8.63 -5.35 13.91
N TYR A 77 7.98 -4.37 14.53
CA TYR A 77 8.60 -3.13 14.95
C TYR A 77 9.68 -3.38 16.02
N SER A 78 9.37 -4.20 17.04
CA SER A 78 10.36 -4.54 18.09
C SER A 78 11.59 -5.26 17.54
N ARG A 79 11.42 -6.12 16.53
CA ARG A 79 12.53 -6.77 15.82
C ARG A 79 13.46 -5.74 15.16
N SER A 80 12.89 -4.69 14.56
CA SER A 80 13.67 -3.63 13.91
C SER A 80 14.45 -2.80 14.93
N VAL A 81 13.83 -2.50 16.08
CA VAL A 81 14.52 -1.84 17.22
C VAL A 81 15.70 -2.68 17.71
N LEU A 82 15.52 -4.00 17.86
CA LEU A 82 16.62 -4.88 18.26
C LEU A 82 17.79 -4.82 17.27
N SER A 83 17.54 -4.91 15.97
CA SER A 83 18.61 -4.79 14.95
C SER A 83 19.37 -3.45 15.07
N MET A 84 18.66 -2.35 15.31
CA MET A 84 19.26 -1.03 15.50
C MET A 84 20.11 -0.94 16.76
N LEU A 85 19.69 -1.57 17.86
CA LEU A 85 20.50 -1.63 19.08
C LEU A 85 21.83 -2.36 18.84
N PHE A 86 21.83 -3.48 18.10
CA PHE A 86 23.08 -4.18 17.78
C PHE A 86 24.00 -3.36 16.87
N LEU A 87 23.45 -2.63 15.89
CA LEU A 87 24.24 -1.70 15.08
C LEU A 87 24.84 -0.56 15.93
N GLY A 88 24.06 0.00 16.86
CA GLY A 88 24.53 1.04 17.77
C GLY A 88 25.66 0.55 18.70
N HIS A 89 25.62 -0.71 19.13
CA HIS A 89 26.71 -1.30 19.93
C HIS A 89 27.99 -1.54 19.13
N LEU A 90 27.90 -1.71 17.80
CA LEU A 90 29.08 -1.91 16.96
C LEU A 90 29.87 -0.60 16.76
N GLY A 91 29.18 0.53 16.72
CA GLY A 91 29.78 1.86 16.60
C GLY A 91 28.92 2.84 15.81
N ASP A 92 29.26 4.12 15.89
CA ASP A 92 28.52 5.20 15.22
C ASP A 92 28.56 5.05 13.68
N THR A 93 29.68 4.56 13.13
CA THR A 93 29.85 4.37 11.68
C THR A 93 29.00 3.22 11.16
N GLU A 94 28.96 2.11 11.90
CA GLU A 94 28.15 0.93 11.63
C GLU A 94 26.65 1.24 11.72
N LEU A 95 26.25 2.01 12.74
CA LEU A 95 24.88 2.51 12.88
C LEU A 95 24.47 3.40 11.72
N ALA A 96 25.31 4.36 11.34
CA ALA A 96 25.04 5.24 10.20
C ALA A 96 24.93 4.45 8.89
N ALA A 97 25.86 3.53 8.63
CA ALA A 97 25.85 2.68 7.44
C ALA A 97 24.67 1.72 7.39
N GLY A 98 24.31 1.08 8.52
CA GLY A 98 23.15 0.21 8.61
C GLY A 98 21.84 0.98 8.42
N SER A 99 21.72 2.17 9.00
CA SER A 99 20.55 3.05 8.80
C SER A 99 20.41 3.45 7.33
N LEU A 100 21.52 3.85 6.68
CA LEU A 100 21.55 4.19 5.27
C LEU A 100 21.14 3.00 4.40
N ALA A 101 21.67 1.80 4.68
CA ALA A 101 21.31 0.57 3.98
C ALA A 101 19.82 0.24 4.12
N ILE A 102 19.26 0.34 5.33
CA ILE A 102 17.84 0.11 5.59
C ILE A 102 16.97 1.12 4.84
N ALA A 103 17.34 2.41 4.84
CA ALA A 103 16.63 3.45 4.08
C ALA A 103 16.63 3.13 2.58
N PHE A 104 17.79 2.79 2.01
CA PHE A 104 17.88 2.36 0.61
C PHE A 104 17.06 1.10 0.32
N ALA A 105 17.07 0.10 1.22
CA ALA A 105 16.27 -1.11 1.09
C ALA A 105 14.77 -0.80 1.11
N ASN A 106 14.33 0.10 2.01
CA ASN A 106 12.95 0.55 2.11
C ASN A 106 12.51 1.26 0.82
N ILE A 107 13.30 2.21 0.32
CA ILE A 107 12.98 3.00 -0.88
C ILE A 107 12.90 2.11 -2.12
N THR A 108 13.87 1.23 -2.32
CA THR A 108 14.08 0.55 -3.61
C THR A 108 13.55 -0.88 -3.66
N GLY A 109 13.33 -1.51 -2.51
CA GLY A 109 12.96 -2.93 -2.43
C GLY A 109 11.71 -3.19 -1.62
N TYR A 110 11.75 -2.96 -0.30
CA TYR A 110 10.67 -3.38 0.60
C TYR A 110 9.35 -2.65 0.34
N SER A 111 9.37 -1.33 0.09
CA SER A 111 8.15 -0.59 -0.27
C SER A 111 7.57 -1.07 -1.60
N VAL A 112 8.43 -1.35 -2.60
CA VAL A 112 8.04 -1.85 -3.92
C VAL A 112 7.38 -3.21 -3.82
N LEU A 113 8.02 -4.18 -3.15
CA LEU A 113 7.45 -5.53 -2.98
C LEU A 113 6.15 -5.50 -2.18
N SER A 114 6.10 -4.72 -1.09
CA SER A 114 4.88 -4.55 -0.30
C SER A 114 3.75 -3.94 -1.12
N GLY A 115 4.02 -2.88 -1.87
CA GLY A 115 3.04 -2.17 -2.68
C GLY A 115 2.53 -2.99 -3.87
N LEU A 116 3.41 -3.71 -4.58
CA LEU A 116 3.02 -4.65 -5.63
C LEU A 116 2.15 -5.79 -5.08
N ALA A 117 2.48 -6.30 -3.88
CA ALA A 117 1.69 -7.33 -3.23
C ALA A 117 0.27 -6.84 -2.91
N LEU A 118 0.11 -5.60 -2.44
CA LEU A 118 -1.21 -5.04 -2.11
C LEU A 118 -2.17 -4.97 -3.30
N GLY A 119 -1.67 -4.99 -4.55
CA GLY A 119 -2.52 -5.11 -5.74
C GLY A 119 -3.39 -6.36 -5.76
N MET A 120 -2.97 -7.43 -5.08
CA MET A 120 -3.74 -8.67 -4.99
C MET A 120 -4.88 -8.61 -3.97
N GLU A 121 -4.85 -7.67 -3.03
CA GLU A 121 -5.80 -7.57 -1.92
C GLU A 121 -7.27 -7.53 -2.39
N PRO A 122 -7.69 -6.60 -3.28
CA PRO A 122 -9.04 -6.61 -3.84
C PRO A 122 -9.44 -7.94 -4.49
N LEU A 123 -8.53 -8.53 -5.27
CA LEU A 123 -8.79 -9.80 -5.96
C LEU A 123 -9.04 -10.93 -4.97
N CYS A 124 -8.24 -11.02 -3.90
CA CYS A 124 -8.40 -12.02 -2.87
C CYS A 124 -9.67 -11.82 -2.05
N SER A 125 -9.93 -10.61 -1.55
CA SER A 125 -11.11 -10.35 -0.72
C SER A 125 -12.42 -10.52 -1.52
N GLN A 126 -12.48 -10.00 -2.75
CA GLN A 126 -13.69 -10.13 -3.56
C GLN A 126 -13.89 -11.59 -4.02
N ALA A 127 -12.82 -12.33 -4.37
CA ALA A 127 -12.93 -13.75 -4.69
C ALA A 127 -13.39 -14.59 -3.50
N PHE A 128 -12.93 -14.28 -2.28
CA PHE A 128 -13.39 -14.94 -1.07
C PHE A 128 -14.87 -14.63 -0.79
N GLY A 129 -15.27 -13.36 -0.86
CA GLY A 129 -16.67 -12.93 -0.74
C GLY A 129 -17.60 -13.60 -1.74
N ALA A 130 -17.15 -13.74 -3.00
CA ALA A 130 -17.87 -14.40 -4.08
C ALA A 130 -17.82 -15.95 -4.02
N GLN A 131 -17.21 -16.54 -2.99
CA GLN A 131 -17.04 -17.99 -2.84
C GLN A 131 -16.32 -18.65 -4.04
N ARG A 132 -15.27 -18.00 -4.56
CA ARG A 132 -14.43 -18.48 -5.68
C ARG A 132 -13.03 -18.90 -5.19
N PRO A 133 -12.88 -20.03 -4.47
CA PRO A 133 -11.62 -20.46 -3.87
C PRO A 133 -10.49 -20.64 -4.91
N LYS A 134 -10.82 -21.11 -6.11
CA LYS A 134 -9.86 -21.29 -7.21
C LYS A 134 -9.26 -19.97 -7.69
N LEU A 135 -10.03 -18.88 -7.73
CA LEU A 135 -9.52 -17.57 -8.10
C LEU A 135 -8.60 -17.03 -7.00
N LEU A 136 -8.97 -17.24 -5.74
CA LEU A 136 -8.18 -16.86 -4.58
C LEU A 136 -6.80 -17.54 -4.58
N SER A 137 -6.73 -18.86 -4.79
CA SER A 137 -5.46 -19.59 -4.86
C SER A 137 -4.60 -19.21 -6.08
N LEU A 138 -5.22 -19.05 -7.26
CA LEU A 138 -4.49 -18.61 -8.46
C LEU A 138 -3.91 -17.22 -8.30
N THR A 139 -4.63 -16.32 -7.64
CA THR A 139 -4.16 -14.95 -7.34
C THR A 139 -2.94 -14.99 -6.42
N LEU A 140 -2.94 -15.85 -5.39
CA LEU A 140 -1.78 -16.06 -4.52
C LEU A 140 -0.56 -16.55 -5.32
N GLN A 141 -0.73 -17.57 -6.15
CA GLN A 141 0.37 -18.14 -6.96
C GLN A 141 0.94 -17.12 -7.95
N ARG A 142 0.07 -16.39 -8.67
CA ARG A 142 0.46 -15.31 -9.58
C ARG A 142 1.24 -14.22 -8.86
N SER A 143 0.77 -13.80 -7.69
CA SER A 143 1.42 -12.74 -6.91
C SER A 143 2.80 -13.15 -6.41
N ILE A 144 2.98 -14.40 -5.97
CA ILE A 144 4.31 -14.91 -5.58
C ILE A 144 5.28 -14.87 -6.76
N ILE A 145 4.87 -15.40 -7.92
CA ILE A 145 5.69 -15.37 -9.13
C ILE A 145 5.98 -13.92 -9.56
N PHE A 146 4.99 -13.04 -9.47
CA PHE A 146 5.13 -11.61 -9.79
C PHE A 146 6.22 -10.94 -8.96
N LEU A 147 6.19 -11.15 -7.64
CA LEU A 147 7.14 -10.55 -6.71
C LEU A 147 8.54 -11.15 -6.86
N LEU A 148 8.64 -12.46 -7.10
CA LEU A 148 9.92 -13.11 -7.41
C LEU A 148 10.56 -12.52 -8.66
N VAL A 149 9.80 -12.35 -9.75
CA VAL A 149 10.31 -11.67 -10.96
C VAL A 149 10.68 -10.22 -10.67
N SER A 150 9.87 -9.50 -9.90
CA SER A 150 10.13 -8.10 -9.52
C SER A 150 11.35 -7.94 -8.61
N SER A 151 11.73 -8.98 -7.84
CA SER A 151 12.93 -8.97 -7.00
C SER A 151 14.24 -9.08 -7.77
N ILE A 152 14.21 -9.57 -9.02
CA ILE A 152 15.40 -9.68 -9.88
C ILE A 152 16.02 -8.29 -10.17
N PRO A 153 15.30 -7.29 -10.71
CA PRO A 153 15.88 -5.96 -10.94
C PRO A 153 16.30 -5.27 -9.64
N ILE A 154 15.58 -5.50 -8.53
CA ILE A 154 15.94 -4.96 -7.20
C ILE A 154 17.28 -5.57 -6.74
N THR A 155 17.49 -6.87 -6.96
CA THR A 155 18.77 -7.54 -6.67
C THR A 155 19.92 -6.95 -7.46
N PHE A 156 19.74 -6.73 -8.77
CA PHE A 156 20.75 -6.08 -9.60
C PHE A 156 21.08 -4.66 -9.13
N LEU A 157 20.07 -3.91 -8.69
CA LEU A 157 20.24 -2.58 -8.13
C LEU A 157 21.07 -2.63 -6.82
N TRP A 158 20.73 -3.53 -5.90
CA TRP A 158 21.42 -3.65 -4.61
C TRP A 158 22.87 -4.11 -4.76
N ILE A 159 23.16 -5.00 -5.72
CA ILE A 159 24.55 -5.39 -6.03
C ILE A 159 25.38 -4.20 -6.53
N ASN A 160 24.76 -3.22 -7.20
CA ASN A 160 25.43 -2.03 -7.71
C ASN A 160 25.37 -0.81 -6.77
N ILE A 161 24.86 -0.98 -5.54
CA ILE A 161 24.59 0.15 -4.63
C ILE A 161 25.82 0.98 -4.29
N SER A 162 27.01 0.36 -4.20
CA SER A 162 28.26 1.06 -3.90
C SER A 162 28.53 2.20 -4.92
N LYS A 163 28.32 1.94 -6.21
CA LYS A 163 28.51 2.96 -7.26
C LYS A 163 27.52 4.11 -7.12
N ILE A 164 26.27 3.80 -6.74
CA ILE A 164 25.21 4.79 -6.55
C ILE A 164 25.53 5.68 -5.35
N LEU A 165 25.89 5.09 -4.21
CA LEU A 165 26.23 5.84 -2.99
C LEU A 165 27.45 6.74 -3.17
N LEU A 166 28.50 6.25 -3.85
CA LEU A 166 29.66 7.07 -4.18
C LEU A 166 29.31 8.21 -5.15
N CYS A 167 28.44 7.96 -6.13
CA CYS A 167 27.92 9.01 -7.03
C CYS A 167 27.10 10.07 -6.28
N LEU A 168 26.45 9.68 -5.18
CA LEU A 168 25.76 10.58 -4.26
C LEU A 168 26.70 11.21 -3.21
N HIS A 169 28.02 11.13 -3.42
CA HIS A 169 29.07 11.70 -2.57
C HIS A 169 29.03 11.20 -1.11
N GLN A 170 28.56 9.97 -0.87
CA GLN A 170 28.63 9.35 0.45
C GLN A 170 30.07 8.96 0.82
N ASP A 171 30.36 8.95 2.11
CA ASP A 171 31.66 8.51 2.62
C ASP A 171 31.97 7.06 2.16
N PRO A 172 33.19 6.78 1.66
CA PRO A 172 33.55 5.44 1.18
C PRO A 172 33.46 4.33 2.23
N ASN A 173 33.73 4.62 3.51
CA ASN A 173 33.64 3.62 4.58
C ASN A 173 32.18 3.30 4.91
N ILE A 174 31.33 4.32 5.07
CA ILE A 174 29.88 4.16 5.25
C ILE A 174 29.29 3.39 4.06
N THR A 175 29.69 3.75 2.84
CA THR A 175 29.25 3.09 1.60
C THR A 175 29.60 1.61 1.57
N ARG A 176 30.83 1.25 1.95
CA ARG A 176 31.28 -0.16 1.99
C ARG A 176 30.46 -0.99 2.98
N LEU A 177 30.19 -0.45 4.17
CA LEU A 177 29.40 -1.12 5.19
C LEU A 177 27.92 -1.23 4.79
N ALA A 178 27.35 -0.17 4.21
CA ALA A 178 25.97 -0.16 3.73
C ALA A 178 25.76 -1.17 2.58
N CYS A 179 26.72 -1.25 1.65
CA CYS A 179 26.73 -2.26 0.59
C CYS A 179 26.77 -3.68 1.17
N THR A 180 27.63 -3.92 2.16
CA THR A 180 27.72 -5.21 2.85
C THR A 180 26.38 -5.57 3.49
N TYR A 181 25.74 -4.64 4.19
CA TYR A 181 24.42 -4.86 4.79
C TYR A 181 23.39 -5.29 3.74
N LEU A 182 23.26 -4.53 2.64
CA LEU A 182 22.31 -4.83 1.56
C LEU A 182 22.53 -6.18 0.88
N LEU A 183 23.79 -6.56 0.65
CA LEU A 183 24.11 -7.87 0.06
C LEU A 183 23.65 -9.02 0.97
N PHE A 184 23.82 -8.88 2.29
CA PHE A 184 23.33 -9.86 3.26
C PHE A 184 21.80 -9.81 3.46
N SER A 185 21.14 -8.73 3.04
CA SER A 185 19.67 -8.61 3.01
C SER A 185 19.03 -9.19 1.74
N LEU A 186 19.78 -9.62 0.71
CA LEU A 186 19.20 -10.21 -0.51
C LEU A 186 18.20 -11.36 -0.27
N PRO A 187 18.40 -12.28 0.71
CA PRO A 187 17.42 -13.33 1.00
C PRO A 187 16.06 -12.78 1.47
N ASP A 188 16.00 -11.55 1.99
CA ASP A 188 14.74 -10.92 2.37
C ASP A 188 13.86 -10.64 1.16
N LEU A 189 14.43 -10.36 -0.02
CA LEU A 189 13.64 -10.13 -1.23
C LEU A 189 12.85 -11.39 -1.62
N ILE A 190 13.49 -12.54 -1.56
CA ILE A 190 12.83 -13.84 -1.82
C ILE A 190 11.80 -14.10 -0.74
N THR A 191 12.17 -13.95 0.53
CA THR A 191 11.27 -14.26 1.65
C THR A 191 10.02 -13.39 1.65
N ASN A 192 10.16 -12.09 1.42
CA ASN A 192 9.05 -11.14 1.32
C ASN A 192 8.15 -11.41 0.10
N SER A 193 8.72 -11.93 -1.00
CA SER A 193 7.94 -12.37 -2.17
C SER A 193 6.96 -13.51 -1.85
N PHE A 194 7.19 -14.28 -0.78
CA PHE A 194 6.24 -15.27 -0.26
C PHE A 194 5.39 -14.72 0.89
N VAL A 195 6.01 -14.06 1.88
CA VAL A 195 5.33 -13.63 3.11
C VAL A 195 4.25 -12.59 2.82
N HIS A 196 4.47 -11.62 1.92
CA HIS A 196 3.45 -10.62 1.61
C HIS A 196 2.19 -11.25 0.97
N PRO A 197 2.29 -12.06 -0.10
CA PRO A 197 1.11 -12.70 -0.67
C PRO A 197 0.40 -13.66 0.30
N ILE A 198 1.15 -14.47 1.06
CA ILE A 198 0.56 -15.39 2.05
C ILE A 198 -0.21 -14.61 3.13
N ARG A 199 0.36 -13.50 3.63
CA ARG A 199 -0.29 -12.60 4.59
C ARG A 199 -1.63 -12.08 4.05
N ILE A 200 -1.66 -11.60 2.81
CA ILE A 200 -2.86 -11.04 2.19
C ILE A 200 -3.90 -12.15 1.95
N TYR A 201 -3.47 -13.31 1.45
CA TYR A 201 -4.32 -14.48 1.22
C TYR A 201 -5.02 -14.95 2.50
N LEU A 202 -4.29 -15.10 3.60
CA LEU A 202 -4.86 -15.51 4.89
C LEU A 202 -5.78 -14.43 5.45
N ARG A 203 -5.35 -13.17 5.41
CA ARG A 203 -6.14 -12.03 5.90
C ARG A 203 -7.46 -11.89 5.16
N ALA A 204 -7.49 -12.06 3.83
CA ALA A 204 -8.72 -11.99 3.03
C ALA A 204 -9.81 -12.95 3.52
N GLN A 205 -9.41 -14.08 4.10
CA GLN A 205 -10.28 -15.12 4.67
C GLN A 205 -10.62 -14.89 6.16
N GLY A 206 -10.12 -13.80 6.75
CA GLY A 206 -10.21 -13.52 8.18
C GLY A 206 -9.25 -14.33 9.06
N ILE A 207 -8.25 -14.98 8.47
CA ILE A 207 -7.29 -15.82 9.18
C ILE A 207 -6.02 -15.01 9.45
N THR A 208 -5.84 -14.52 10.67
CA THR A 208 -4.69 -13.66 11.04
C THR A 208 -3.70 -14.32 12.01
N GLN A 209 -4.18 -15.26 12.82
CA GLN A 209 -3.40 -15.94 13.87
C GLN A 209 -2.10 -16.61 13.40
N PRO A 210 -2.04 -17.33 12.27
CA PRO A 210 -0.81 -18.01 11.83
C PRO A 210 0.36 -17.05 11.67
N LEU A 211 0.11 -15.86 11.13
CA LEU A 211 1.15 -14.87 10.90
C LEU A 211 1.62 -14.22 12.20
N THR A 212 0.70 -13.94 13.14
CA THR A 212 1.06 -13.40 14.46
C THR A 212 1.97 -14.37 15.21
N MET A 213 1.61 -15.66 15.22
CA MET A 213 2.43 -16.70 15.87
C MET A 213 3.78 -16.89 15.19
N ALA A 214 3.81 -16.90 13.85
CA ALA A 214 5.06 -16.97 13.10
C ALA A 214 5.97 -15.75 13.37
N SER A 215 5.41 -14.55 13.44
CA SER A 215 6.14 -13.31 13.72
C SER A 215 6.70 -13.29 15.16
N LEU A 216 5.93 -13.80 16.11
CA LEU A 216 6.37 -13.97 17.50
C LEU A 216 7.55 -14.95 17.58
N ALA A 217 7.46 -16.10 16.91
CA ALA A 217 8.54 -17.08 16.84
C ALA A 217 9.80 -16.48 16.20
N GLY A 218 9.65 -15.80 15.06
CA GLY A 218 10.76 -15.13 14.38
C GLY A 218 11.45 -14.06 15.23
N THR A 219 10.68 -13.31 16.02
CA THR A 219 11.20 -12.27 16.92
C THR A 219 11.88 -12.86 18.15
N ALA A 220 11.32 -13.91 18.75
CA ALA A 220 11.92 -14.61 19.89
C ALA A 220 13.31 -15.18 19.55
N VAL A 221 13.47 -15.69 18.32
CA VAL A 221 14.75 -16.24 17.83
C VAL A 221 15.69 -15.14 17.32
N HIS A 222 15.17 -13.96 16.97
CA HIS A 222 15.97 -12.86 16.41
C HIS A 222 17.08 -12.36 17.34
N LEU A 223 16.80 -12.21 18.64
CA LEU A 223 17.80 -11.76 19.62
C LEU A 223 18.96 -12.77 19.76
N PRO A 224 18.71 -14.09 19.98
CA PRO A 224 19.76 -15.11 19.95
C PRO A 224 20.59 -15.13 18.66
N ILE A 225 19.95 -15.02 17.48
CA ILE A 225 20.66 -15.03 16.20
C ILE A 225 21.55 -13.79 16.06
N ASN A 226 21.04 -12.60 16.41
CA ASN A 226 21.87 -11.38 16.42
C ASN A 226 23.07 -11.54 17.35
N TYR A 227 22.86 -12.01 18.57
CA TYR A 227 23.95 -12.24 19.52
C TYR A 227 25.01 -13.20 18.97
N LEU A 228 24.57 -14.32 18.38
CA LEU A 228 25.46 -15.30 17.75
C LEU A 228 26.26 -14.69 16.60
N PHE A 229 25.59 -14.06 15.63
CA PHE A 229 26.23 -13.56 14.41
C PHE A 229 27.12 -12.34 14.68
N VAL A 230 26.68 -11.42 15.54
CA VAL A 230 27.39 -10.17 15.81
C VAL A 230 28.54 -10.40 16.79
N PHE A 231 28.31 -11.05 17.93
CA PHE A 231 29.34 -11.14 18.99
C PHE A 231 30.17 -12.42 18.95
N ARG A 232 29.57 -13.57 18.66
CA ARG A 232 30.28 -14.86 18.69
C ARG A 232 31.01 -15.13 17.38
N LEU A 233 30.32 -14.95 16.24
CA LEU A 233 30.90 -15.13 14.91
C LEU A 233 31.61 -13.87 14.39
N LYS A 234 31.40 -12.72 15.03
CA LYS A 234 32.05 -11.43 14.71
C LYS A 234 31.83 -10.98 13.27
N PHE A 235 30.63 -11.18 12.73
CA PHE A 235 30.26 -10.73 11.38
C PHE A 235 29.95 -9.23 11.29
N GLY A 236 29.97 -8.50 12.40
CA GLY A 236 29.72 -7.05 12.43
C GLY A 236 28.37 -6.69 11.80
N VAL A 237 28.36 -5.68 10.92
CA VAL A 237 27.18 -5.18 10.21
C VAL A 237 26.49 -6.27 9.37
N ALA A 238 27.27 -7.16 8.74
CA ALA A 238 26.74 -8.30 7.99
C ALA A 238 25.96 -9.26 8.88
N GLY A 239 26.39 -9.41 10.15
CA GLY A 239 25.72 -10.24 11.13
C GLY A 239 24.30 -9.76 11.45
N VAL A 240 24.09 -8.44 11.54
CA VAL A 240 22.76 -7.86 11.79
C VAL A 240 21.82 -8.07 10.60
N ALA A 241 22.31 -7.84 9.38
CA ALA A 241 21.54 -8.09 8.15
C ALA A 241 21.19 -9.59 8.01
N ALA A 242 22.17 -10.47 8.20
CA ALA A 242 21.97 -11.92 8.16
C ALA A 242 20.99 -12.42 9.22
N ALA A 243 21.02 -11.83 10.43
CA ALA A 243 20.08 -12.17 11.50
C ALA A 243 18.65 -11.77 11.14
N SER A 244 18.46 -10.62 10.51
CA SER A 244 17.16 -10.20 9.97
C SER A 244 16.66 -11.14 8.89
N ALA A 245 17.51 -11.48 7.92
CA ALA A 245 17.19 -12.43 6.86
C ALA A 245 16.80 -13.81 7.40
N ALA A 246 17.59 -14.36 8.32
CA ALA A 246 17.30 -15.63 8.96
C ALA A 246 15.97 -15.61 9.73
N SER A 247 15.70 -14.54 10.50
CA SER A 247 14.42 -14.38 11.20
C SER A 247 13.23 -14.35 10.24
N ASN A 248 13.33 -13.67 9.10
CA ASN A 248 12.24 -13.64 8.12
C ASN A 248 12.02 -15.03 7.49
N VAL A 249 13.09 -15.78 7.20
CA VAL A 249 12.97 -17.17 6.72
C VAL A 249 12.25 -18.03 7.76
N ILE A 250 12.56 -17.88 9.05
CA ILE A 250 11.86 -18.58 10.13
C ILE A 250 10.38 -18.22 10.17
N VAL A 251 10.02 -16.94 9.99
CA VAL A 251 8.61 -16.51 9.88
C VAL A 251 7.92 -17.21 8.71
N LEU A 252 8.57 -17.25 7.53
CA LEU A 252 8.03 -17.92 6.34
C LEU A 252 7.81 -19.43 6.56
N LEU A 253 8.81 -20.13 7.08
CA LEU A 253 8.71 -21.56 7.33
C LEU A 253 7.64 -21.86 8.40
N THR A 254 7.57 -21.04 9.45
CA THR A 254 6.59 -21.21 10.53
C THR A 254 5.17 -20.95 10.04
N VAL A 255 4.92 -19.92 9.24
CA VAL A 255 3.57 -19.64 8.72
C VAL A 255 3.11 -20.73 7.77
N ILE A 256 4.00 -21.24 6.90
CA ILE A 256 3.70 -22.38 6.02
C ILE A 256 3.39 -23.60 6.90
N PHE A 257 4.29 -24.00 7.79
CA PHE A 257 4.09 -25.14 8.67
C PHE A 257 2.76 -25.07 9.43
N TYR A 258 2.45 -23.91 10.03
CA TYR A 258 1.20 -23.71 10.77
C TYR A 258 -0.04 -23.91 9.88
N VAL A 259 -0.05 -23.30 8.69
CA VAL A 259 -1.17 -23.39 7.73
C VAL A 259 -1.38 -24.83 7.25
N TRP A 260 -0.30 -25.59 7.05
CA TRP A 260 -0.38 -26.99 6.64
C TRP A 260 -0.79 -27.90 7.78
N ALA A 261 -0.18 -27.77 8.96
CA ALA A 261 -0.47 -28.59 10.13
C ALA A 261 -1.90 -28.42 10.65
N ARG A 262 -2.47 -27.21 10.54
CA ARG A 262 -3.86 -26.92 10.97
C ARG A 262 -4.90 -27.13 9.87
N GLY A 263 -4.50 -27.55 8.67
CA GLY A 263 -5.41 -27.76 7.53
C GLY A 263 -6.09 -26.49 7.03
N LEU A 264 -5.58 -25.30 7.36
CA LEU A 264 -6.22 -24.00 7.02
C LEU A 264 -6.24 -23.73 5.51
N HIS A 265 -5.36 -24.39 4.76
CA HIS A 265 -5.30 -24.30 3.31
C HIS A 265 -6.40 -25.12 2.60
N LEU A 266 -6.95 -26.15 3.24
CA LEU A 266 -7.85 -27.12 2.60
C LEU A 266 -9.06 -26.51 1.87
N PRO A 267 -9.76 -25.48 2.39
CA PRO A 267 -10.97 -24.96 1.76
C PRO A 267 -10.70 -24.15 0.48
N THR A 268 -9.51 -23.56 0.38
CA THR A 268 -9.24 -22.49 -0.60
C THR A 268 -8.02 -22.75 -1.48
N TRP A 269 -7.10 -23.62 -1.06
CA TRP A 269 -5.87 -23.91 -1.79
C TRP A 269 -6.09 -24.92 -2.90
N THR A 270 -5.56 -24.62 -4.09
CA THR A 270 -5.49 -25.55 -5.21
C THR A 270 -4.04 -25.77 -5.61
N LYS A 271 -3.70 -26.99 -6.02
CA LYS A 271 -2.34 -27.31 -6.51
C LYS A 271 -1.94 -26.36 -7.65
N PRO A 272 -0.67 -25.90 -7.70
CA PRO A 272 -0.18 -25.08 -8.81
C PRO A 272 -0.43 -25.77 -10.15
N SER A 273 -0.88 -25.01 -11.12
CA SER A 273 -1.11 -25.46 -12.50
C SER A 273 -0.63 -24.38 -13.45
N TRP A 274 -0.39 -24.71 -14.72
CA TRP A 274 0.00 -23.75 -15.77
C TRP A 274 -0.93 -22.54 -15.90
N LYS A 275 -2.16 -22.62 -15.38
CA LYS A 275 -3.11 -21.48 -15.29
C LYS A 275 -2.59 -20.33 -14.44
N CYS A 276 -1.63 -20.56 -13.52
CA CYS A 276 -0.96 -19.48 -12.80
C CYS A 276 -0.13 -18.57 -13.71
N LEU A 277 0.24 -19.02 -14.92
CA LEU A 277 0.99 -18.21 -15.89
C LEU A 277 0.11 -17.42 -16.87
N THR A 278 -1.22 -17.46 -16.73
CA THR A 278 -2.17 -16.74 -17.59
C THR A 278 -3.00 -15.75 -16.78
N GLY A 279 -3.68 -14.78 -17.41
CA GLY A 279 -4.66 -13.92 -16.73
C GLY A 279 -4.08 -12.91 -15.74
N TRP A 280 -2.92 -12.33 -16.06
CA TRP A 280 -2.21 -11.36 -15.21
C TRP A 280 -2.77 -9.95 -15.25
N ALA A 281 -3.56 -9.62 -16.27
CA ALA A 281 -4.00 -8.24 -16.50
C ALA A 281 -4.68 -7.60 -15.28
N PRO A 282 -5.64 -8.24 -14.58
CA PRO A 282 -6.25 -7.65 -13.39
C PRO A 282 -5.24 -7.42 -12.26
N LEU A 283 -4.30 -8.34 -12.07
CA LEU A 283 -3.28 -8.23 -11.02
C LEU A 283 -2.32 -7.06 -11.31
N VAL A 284 -1.79 -6.98 -12.54
CA VAL A 284 -0.83 -5.93 -12.93
C VAL A 284 -1.49 -4.55 -12.90
N GLN A 285 -2.74 -4.45 -13.37
CA GLN A 285 -3.50 -3.20 -13.38
C GLN A 285 -3.76 -2.65 -11.96
N LEU A 286 -3.88 -3.53 -10.96
CA LEU A 286 -4.07 -3.14 -9.55
C LEU A 286 -2.75 -2.98 -8.81
N ALA A 287 -1.72 -3.76 -9.15
CA ALA A 287 -0.42 -3.76 -8.48
C ALA A 287 0.39 -2.49 -8.77
N GLY A 288 0.41 -2.01 -10.02
CA GLY A 288 1.15 -0.79 -10.37
C GLY A 288 0.71 0.43 -9.54
N PRO A 289 -0.58 0.81 -9.56
CA PRO A 289 -1.06 1.93 -8.77
C PRO A 289 -0.95 1.71 -7.25
N SER A 290 -1.13 0.47 -6.77
CA SER A 290 -0.91 0.15 -5.35
C SER A 290 0.55 0.35 -4.94
N CYS A 291 1.48 -0.05 -5.80
CA CYS A 291 2.91 0.18 -5.60
C CYS A 291 3.24 1.67 -5.55
N VAL A 292 2.77 2.43 -6.53
CA VAL A 292 2.97 3.89 -6.56
C VAL A 292 2.40 4.53 -5.30
N SER A 293 1.20 4.17 -4.88
CA SER A 293 0.56 4.71 -3.67
C SER A 293 1.41 4.47 -2.41
N VAL A 294 1.92 3.25 -2.21
CA VAL A 294 2.75 2.91 -1.03
C VAL A 294 4.12 3.58 -1.11
N CYS A 295 4.78 3.53 -2.27
CA CYS A 295 6.09 4.14 -2.46
C CYS A 295 6.03 5.65 -2.23
N LEU A 296 5.02 6.34 -2.76
CA LEU A 296 4.85 7.78 -2.57
C LEU A 296 4.72 8.17 -1.09
N GLU A 297 3.99 7.38 -0.29
CA GLU A 297 3.87 7.61 1.16
C GLU A 297 5.21 7.40 1.88
N TRP A 298 5.96 6.35 1.54
CA TRP A 298 7.23 6.03 2.22
C TRP A 298 8.34 7.01 1.81
N TRP A 299 8.47 7.27 0.51
CA TRP A 299 9.49 8.18 -0.02
C TRP A 299 9.31 9.61 0.48
N TRP A 300 8.08 10.00 0.80
CA TRP A 300 7.81 11.30 1.39
C TRP A 300 8.62 11.54 2.67
N TYR A 301 8.62 10.57 3.60
CA TYR A 301 9.36 10.69 4.86
C TYR A 301 10.88 10.70 4.64
N GLU A 302 11.38 9.92 3.68
CA GLU A 302 12.80 9.90 3.32
C GLU A 302 13.24 11.25 2.73
N ILE A 303 12.42 11.84 1.85
CA ILE A 303 12.66 13.19 1.31
C ILE A 303 12.67 14.21 2.46
N MET A 304 11.74 14.13 3.42
CA MET A 304 11.72 15.03 4.57
C MET A 304 12.97 14.91 5.44
N ILE A 305 13.53 13.71 5.63
CA ILE A 305 14.83 13.52 6.31
C ILE A 305 15.94 14.25 5.56
N VAL A 306 16.00 14.09 4.23
CA VAL A 306 16.99 14.78 3.40
C VAL A 306 16.84 16.29 3.52
N LEU A 307 15.62 16.84 3.48
CA LEU A 307 15.38 18.26 3.68
C LEU A 307 15.82 18.75 5.06
N CYS A 308 15.61 17.96 6.12
CA CYS A 308 16.09 18.30 7.45
C CYS A 308 17.62 18.44 7.46
N GLY A 309 18.34 17.61 6.71
CA GLY A 309 19.79 17.67 6.55
C GLY A 309 20.31 18.91 5.81
N LEU A 310 19.42 19.67 5.16
CA LEU A 310 19.75 20.92 4.46
C LEU A 310 19.44 22.18 5.29
N LEU A 311 18.86 22.03 6.49
CA LEU A 311 18.60 23.13 7.40
C LEU A 311 19.89 23.59 8.10
N VAL A 312 19.84 24.75 8.78
CA VAL A 312 21.01 25.41 9.40
C VAL A 312 21.71 24.53 10.46
N ASP A 313 20.97 23.70 11.20
CA ASP A 313 21.51 22.73 12.15
C ASP A 313 21.13 21.29 11.74
N PRO A 314 21.83 20.69 10.75
CA PRO A 314 21.49 19.38 10.20
C PRO A 314 21.50 18.27 11.25
N LYS A 315 22.41 18.34 12.23
CA LYS A 315 22.57 17.28 13.23
C LYS A 315 21.34 17.22 14.12
N ALA A 316 20.90 18.35 14.66
CA ALA A 316 19.74 18.38 15.54
C ALA A 316 18.44 18.11 14.77
N THR A 317 18.26 18.69 13.59
CA THR A 317 17.03 18.53 12.79
C THR A 317 16.84 17.11 12.28
N VAL A 318 17.90 16.46 11.77
CA VAL A 318 17.84 15.07 11.30
C VAL A 318 17.59 14.11 12.48
N ALA A 319 18.25 14.32 13.62
CA ALA A 319 18.03 13.49 14.80
C ALA A 319 16.60 13.65 15.36
N SER A 320 16.09 14.89 15.44
CA SER A 320 14.69 15.16 15.80
C SER A 320 13.71 14.54 14.82
N MET A 321 13.98 14.63 13.50
CA MET A 321 13.17 13.99 12.47
C MET A 321 13.14 12.47 12.67
N GLY A 322 14.27 11.85 12.98
CA GLY A 322 14.35 10.43 13.31
C GLY A 322 13.44 10.04 14.48
N ILE A 323 13.50 10.78 15.60
CA ILE A 323 12.61 10.53 16.75
C ILE A 323 11.13 10.65 16.35
N LEU A 324 10.78 11.70 15.60
CA LEU A 324 9.41 11.94 15.18
C LEU A 324 8.91 10.88 14.18
N ILE A 325 9.72 10.44 13.22
CA ILE A 325 9.36 9.36 12.29
C ILE A 325 9.14 8.04 13.03
N GLN A 326 9.97 7.71 14.02
CA GLN A 326 9.74 6.53 14.86
C GLN A 326 8.43 6.65 15.64
N THR A 327 8.09 7.86 16.08
CA THR A 327 6.82 8.14 16.79
C THR A 327 5.63 8.01 15.85
N THR A 328 5.68 8.62 14.66
CA THR A 328 4.67 8.47 13.61
C THR A 328 4.52 7.01 13.21
N SER A 329 5.61 6.27 13.04
CA SER A 329 5.59 4.85 12.68
C SER A 329 4.84 4.03 13.73
N LEU A 330 5.07 4.29 15.03
CA LEU A 330 4.35 3.65 16.12
C LEU A 330 2.85 3.98 16.09
N LEU A 331 2.51 5.26 15.92
CA LEU A 331 1.10 5.70 15.85
C LEU A 331 0.39 5.14 14.62
N TYR A 332 1.08 5.05 13.48
CA TYR A 332 0.56 4.56 12.20
C TYR A 332 0.22 3.07 12.21
N VAL A 333 0.76 2.27 13.14
CA VAL A 333 0.43 0.84 13.25
C VAL A 333 -1.08 0.63 13.45
N PHE A 334 -1.74 1.48 14.24
CA PHE A 334 -3.16 1.35 14.54
C PHE A 334 -4.08 1.63 13.33
N PRO A 335 -4.01 2.82 12.68
CA PRO A 335 -4.83 3.11 11.51
C PRO A 335 -4.48 2.22 10.32
N SER A 336 -3.21 1.87 10.09
CA SER A 336 -2.85 0.94 9.00
C SER A 336 -3.45 -0.45 9.18
N SER A 337 -3.46 -0.96 10.41
CA SER A 337 -4.06 -2.26 10.74
C SER A 337 -5.58 -2.25 10.56
N LEU A 338 -6.25 -1.17 10.97
CA LEU A 338 -7.67 -0.97 10.69
C LEU A 338 -7.92 -0.82 9.19
N GLY A 339 -7.09 -0.09 8.45
CA GLY A 339 -7.18 0.07 7.00
C GLY A 339 -7.10 -1.27 6.25
N PHE A 340 -6.24 -2.19 6.67
CA PHE A 340 -6.19 -3.56 6.11
C PHE A 340 -7.44 -4.39 6.46
N ALA A 341 -7.95 -4.26 7.68
CA ALA A 341 -9.19 -4.91 8.10
C ALA A 341 -10.38 -4.42 7.27
N VAL A 342 -10.51 -3.10 7.08
CA VAL A 342 -11.57 -2.47 6.28
C VAL A 342 -11.46 -2.87 4.81
N SER A 343 -10.26 -2.86 4.23
CA SER A 343 -10.05 -3.31 2.85
C SER A 343 -10.56 -4.74 2.64
N THR A 344 -10.24 -5.63 3.59
CA THR A 344 -10.72 -7.01 3.58
C THR A 344 -12.24 -7.08 3.72
N ARG A 345 -12.80 -6.38 4.70
CA ARG A 345 -14.24 -6.40 5.01
C ARG A 345 -15.06 -5.85 3.85
N VAL A 346 -14.73 -4.66 3.35
CA VAL A 346 -15.38 -4.04 2.18
C VAL A 346 -15.25 -4.93 0.94
N GLY A 347 -14.06 -5.46 0.68
CA GLY A 347 -13.85 -6.36 -0.46
C GLY A 347 -14.66 -7.65 -0.36
N ASN A 348 -14.76 -8.26 0.83
CA ASN A 348 -15.56 -9.47 1.05
C ASN A 348 -17.06 -9.20 0.84
N GLU A 349 -17.59 -8.09 1.39
CA GLU A 349 -19.02 -7.75 1.22
C GLU A 349 -19.36 -7.39 -0.22
N LEU A 350 -18.49 -6.70 -0.96
CA LEU A 350 -18.68 -6.43 -2.39
C LEU A 350 -18.61 -7.72 -3.23
N GLY A 351 -17.67 -8.62 -2.92
CA GLY A 351 -17.59 -9.94 -3.54
C GLY A 351 -18.84 -10.79 -3.28
N ALA A 352 -19.45 -10.67 -2.10
CA ALA A 352 -20.69 -11.33 -1.73
C ALA A 352 -21.96 -10.64 -2.28
N ASN A 353 -21.79 -9.61 -3.12
CA ASN A 353 -22.87 -8.79 -3.69
C ASN A 353 -23.75 -8.09 -2.63
N GLN A 354 -23.14 -7.60 -1.54
CA GLN A 354 -23.81 -6.92 -0.43
C GLN A 354 -23.31 -5.46 -0.30
N PRO A 355 -23.70 -4.57 -1.23
CA PRO A 355 -23.21 -3.19 -1.29
C PRO A 355 -23.56 -2.37 -0.04
N ASP A 356 -24.71 -2.60 0.57
CA ASP A 356 -25.12 -1.87 1.79
C ASP A 356 -24.24 -2.22 2.99
N LYS A 357 -23.84 -3.49 3.15
CA LYS A 357 -22.91 -3.90 4.22
C LYS A 357 -21.51 -3.34 4.00
N ALA A 358 -21.06 -3.31 2.74
CA ALA A 358 -19.80 -2.66 2.39
C ALA A 358 -19.83 -1.16 2.74
N ARG A 359 -20.94 -0.47 2.45
CA ARG A 359 -21.16 0.94 2.82
C ARG A 359 -21.16 1.15 4.33
N VAL A 360 -21.86 0.31 5.10
CA VAL A 360 -21.87 0.36 6.57
C VAL A 360 -20.45 0.21 7.12
N SER A 361 -19.69 -0.76 6.63
CA SER A 361 -18.30 -0.99 7.04
C SER A 361 -17.40 0.24 6.79
N ALA A 362 -17.55 0.88 5.63
CA ALA A 362 -16.82 2.10 5.28
C ALA A 362 -17.17 3.28 6.20
N ILE A 363 -18.45 3.51 6.51
CA ILE A 363 -18.87 4.61 7.38
C ILE A 363 -18.39 4.39 8.82
N VAL A 364 -18.62 3.19 9.37
CA VAL A 364 -18.22 2.85 10.74
C VAL A 364 -16.70 2.96 10.90
N SER A 365 -15.93 2.48 9.92
CA SER A 365 -14.47 2.55 9.99
C SER A 365 -13.91 3.97 9.91
N ILE A 366 -14.49 4.86 9.11
CA ILE A 366 -14.11 6.29 9.09
C ILE A 366 -14.37 6.92 10.45
N PHE A 367 -15.53 6.64 11.07
CA PHE A 367 -15.84 7.15 12.41
C PHE A 367 -14.82 6.67 13.45
N VAL A 368 -14.48 5.37 13.45
CA VAL A 368 -13.43 4.81 14.32
C VAL A 368 -12.06 5.44 14.02
N ALA A 369 -11.74 5.70 12.76
CA ALA A 369 -10.48 6.35 12.38
C ALA A 369 -10.37 7.78 12.90
N CYS A 370 -11.46 8.56 12.87
CA CYS A 370 -11.48 9.90 13.47
C CYS A 370 -11.22 9.84 15.00
N LEU A 371 -11.79 8.87 15.69
CA LEU A 371 -11.54 8.65 17.12
C LEU A 371 -10.08 8.24 17.40
N MET A 372 -9.49 7.40 16.54
CA MET A 372 -8.07 7.05 16.61
C MET A 372 -7.16 8.26 16.35
N GLY A 373 -7.50 9.11 15.38
CA GLY A 373 -6.75 10.34 15.11
C GLY A 373 -6.81 11.31 16.28
N LEU A 374 -7.98 11.47 16.91
CA LEU A 374 -8.14 12.29 18.10
C LEU A 374 -7.33 11.76 19.28
N SER A 375 -7.32 10.44 19.51
CA SER A 375 -6.53 9.85 20.60
C SER A 375 -5.02 9.97 20.35
N ALA A 376 -4.57 9.78 19.11
CA ALA A 376 -3.18 9.98 18.70
C ALA A 376 -2.73 11.45 18.87
N MET A 377 -3.58 12.41 18.50
CA MET A 377 -3.33 13.84 18.72
C MET A 377 -3.18 14.16 20.20
N MET A 378 -4.12 13.68 21.03
CA MET A 378 -4.06 13.89 22.49
C MET A 378 -2.80 13.28 23.09
N PHE A 379 -2.45 12.06 22.69
CA PHE A 379 -1.21 11.42 23.10
C PHE A 379 0.01 12.28 22.75
N ALA A 380 0.15 12.71 21.50
CA ALA A 380 1.27 13.52 21.02
C ALA A 380 1.41 14.85 21.77
N ILE A 381 0.29 15.52 22.09
CA ILE A 381 0.30 16.77 22.86
C ILE A 381 0.74 16.53 24.31
N LEU A 382 0.22 15.48 24.96
CA LEU A 382 0.48 15.18 26.36
C LEU A 382 1.94 14.77 26.61
N VAL A 383 2.53 13.99 25.69
CA VAL A 383 3.90 13.46 25.87
C VAL A 383 5.00 14.40 25.36
N ARG A 384 4.67 15.54 24.74
CA ARG A 384 5.61 16.41 24.01
C ARG A 384 6.90 16.77 24.75
N ASN A 385 6.85 16.95 26.06
CA ASN A 385 8.02 17.36 26.86
C ASN A 385 8.84 16.19 27.40
N LEU A 386 8.25 15.00 27.52
CA LEU A 386 8.90 13.81 28.06
C LEU A 386 9.43 12.89 26.96
N TRP A 387 8.76 12.87 25.81
CA TRP A 387 9.01 11.88 24.77
C TRP A 387 10.44 11.90 24.26
N ALA A 388 10.95 13.08 23.88
CA ALA A 388 12.31 13.24 23.35
C ALA A 388 13.40 12.87 24.37
N ARG A 389 13.15 13.09 25.68
CA ARG A 389 14.08 12.76 26.76
C ARG A 389 14.31 11.26 26.93
N MET A 390 13.43 10.41 26.39
CA MET A 390 13.65 8.96 26.38
C MET A 390 14.69 8.53 25.32
N PHE A 391 14.98 9.39 24.34
CA PHE A 391 15.88 9.08 23.23
C PHE A 391 17.22 9.80 23.31
N THR A 392 17.27 10.99 23.93
CA THR A 392 18.49 11.80 23.98
C THR A 392 18.48 12.80 25.13
N ASP A 393 19.69 13.17 25.57
CA ASP A 393 19.94 14.25 26.52
C ASP A 393 20.29 15.60 25.85
N ASP A 394 20.37 15.64 24.51
CA ASP A 394 20.67 16.87 23.76
C ASP A 394 19.49 17.84 23.79
N LEU A 395 19.72 19.01 24.40
CA LEU A 395 18.69 20.03 24.60
C LEU A 395 18.11 20.59 23.29
N ASN A 396 18.91 20.68 22.21
CA ASN A 396 18.44 21.19 20.92
C ASN A 396 17.49 20.19 20.27
N ILE A 397 17.85 18.90 20.28
CA ILE A 397 17.00 17.82 19.76
C ILE A 397 15.69 17.74 20.56
N ILE A 398 15.77 17.84 21.89
CA ILE A 398 14.57 17.87 22.76
C ILE A 398 13.67 19.05 22.37
N ARG A 399 14.22 20.26 22.25
CA ARG A 399 13.44 21.47 21.92
C ARG A 399 12.70 21.35 20.60
N LEU A 400 13.40 20.92 19.54
CA LEU A 400 12.84 20.75 18.20
C LEU A 400 11.74 19.69 18.19
N THR A 401 12.00 18.54 18.81
CA THR A 401 11.03 17.44 18.90
C THR A 401 9.78 17.86 19.67
N SER A 402 9.93 18.51 20.82
CA SER A 402 8.81 18.99 21.64
C SER A 402 7.95 20.04 20.94
N ALA A 403 8.54 20.86 20.07
CA ALA A 403 7.82 21.85 19.27
C ALA A 403 7.04 21.22 18.10
N ALA A 404 7.61 20.20 17.45
CA ALA A 404 6.99 19.53 16.31
C ALA A 404 5.95 18.47 16.71
N LEU A 405 6.04 17.86 17.90
CA LEU A 405 5.15 16.77 18.32
C LEU A 405 3.64 17.14 18.32
N PRO A 406 3.23 18.35 18.75
CA PRO A 406 1.83 18.77 18.60
C PRO A 406 1.39 18.90 17.13
N ILE A 407 2.28 19.33 16.23
CA ILE A 407 1.99 19.43 14.79
C ILE A 407 1.81 18.03 14.20
N LEU A 408 2.67 17.08 14.57
CA LEU A 408 2.51 15.67 14.24
C LEU A 408 1.17 15.13 14.75
N GLY A 409 0.78 15.45 15.99
CA GLY A 409 -0.53 15.08 16.53
C GLY A 409 -1.69 15.58 15.67
N LEU A 410 -1.63 16.83 15.18
CA LEU A 410 -2.61 17.37 14.25
C LEU A 410 -2.60 16.65 12.89
N CYS A 411 -1.41 16.22 12.41
CA CYS A 411 -1.30 15.42 11.18
C CYS A 411 -2.07 14.10 11.32
N GLU A 412 -2.02 13.46 12.49
CA GLU A 412 -2.70 12.18 12.74
C GLU A 412 -4.23 12.25 12.62
N LEU A 413 -4.82 13.44 12.86
CA LEU A 413 -6.24 13.68 12.69
C LEU A 413 -6.69 13.53 11.22
N GLY A 414 -5.81 13.90 10.27
CA GLY A 414 -6.02 13.66 8.83
C GLY A 414 -5.54 12.29 8.38
N ASN A 415 -4.40 11.84 8.90
CA ASN A 415 -3.74 10.59 8.54
C ASN A 415 -4.62 9.36 8.80
N CYS A 416 -5.31 9.32 9.94
CA CYS A 416 -6.15 8.17 10.30
C CYS A 416 -7.32 7.98 9.30
N PRO A 417 -8.19 8.98 9.06
CA PRO A 417 -9.23 8.87 8.02
C PRO A 417 -8.67 8.61 6.61
N GLN A 418 -7.55 9.24 6.24
CA GLN A 418 -6.87 9.03 4.95
C GLN A 418 -6.47 7.56 4.79
N THR A 419 -5.84 6.96 5.79
CA THR A 419 -5.37 5.57 5.76
C THR A 419 -6.53 4.59 5.60
N ILE A 420 -7.64 4.84 6.29
CA ILE A 420 -8.85 4.00 6.18
C ILE A 420 -9.52 4.20 4.83
N GLY A 421 -9.57 5.42 4.31
CA GLY A 421 -10.06 5.71 2.97
C GLY A 421 -9.25 4.99 1.88
N CYS A 422 -7.92 4.97 1.99
CA CYS A 422 -7.06 4.14 1.14
C CYS A 422 -7.42 2.65 1.25
N GLY A 423 -7.72 2.15 2.46
CA GLY A 423 -8.23 0.79 2.69
C GLY A 423 -9.56 0.52 1.97
N ILE A 424 -10.51 1.45 2.05
CA ILE A 424 -11.81 1.34 1.36
C ILE A 424 -11.60 1.32 -0.16
N LEU A 425 -10.75 2.21 -0.70
CA LEU A 425 -10.44 2.25 -2.13
C LEU A 425 -9.79 0.96 -2.62
N ARG A 426 -8.85 0.38 -1.84
CA ARG A 426 -8.29 -0.94 -2.13
C ARG A 426 -9.37 -2.03 -2.12
N GLY A 427 -10.23 -2.07 -1.11
CA GLY A 427 -11.35 -3.04 -1.04
C GLY A 427 -12.34 -2.93 -2.22
N THR A 428 -12.55 -1.72 -2.74
CA THR A 428 -13.38 -1.44 -3.93
C THR A 428 -12.64 -1.66 -5.28
N ALA A 429 -11.42 -2.19 -5.27
CA ALA A 429 -10.57 -2.36 -6.46
C ALA A 429 -10.36 -1.04 -7.24
N ARG A 430 -10.06 0.06 -6.53
CA ARG A 430 -9.74 1.39 -7.09
C ARG A 430 -8.41 1.97 -6.56
N PRO A 431 -7.28 1.23 -6.58
CA PRO A 431 -6.02 1.73 -6.06
C PRO A 431 -5.48 2.95 -6.82
N SER A 432 -5.81 3.12 -8.11
CA SER A 432 -5.40 4.30 -8.90
C SER A 432 -5.95 5.60 -8.35
N THR A 433 -7.19 5.60 -7.85
CA THR A 433 -7.78 6.80 -7.24
C THR A 433 -7.04 7.17 -5.96
N ALA A 434 -6.69 6.17 -5.12
CA ALA A 434 -5.90 6.40 -3.92
C ALA A 434 -4.51 6.96 -4.24
N ALA A 435 -3.82 6.37 -5.22
CA ALA A 435 -2.52 6.81 -5.67
C ALA A 435 -2.53 8.26 -6.17
N ASN A 436 -3.53 8.64 -6.98
CA ASN A 436 -3.66 9.99 -7.50
C ASN A 436 -3.93 11.01 -6.40
N VAL A 437 -4.79 10.68 -5.43
CA VAL A 437 -5.06 11.55 -4.27
C VAL A 437 -3.79 11.74 -3.43
N ASN A 438 -3.07 10.65 -3.13
CA ASN A 438 -1.81 10.73 -2.39
C ASN A 438 -0.76 11.56 -3.13
N LEU A 439 -0.58 11.33 -4.44
CA LEU A 439 0.35 12.10 -5.26
C LEU A 439 0.03 13.61 -5.23
N GLY A 440 -1.24 13.96 -5.46
CA GLY A 440 -1.69 15.35 -5.43
C GLY A 440 -1.48 16.01 -4.07
N ALA A 441 -1.91 15.34 -2.99
CA ALA A 441 -1.85 15.92 -1.66
C ALA A 441 -0.42 16.05 -1.12
N PHE A 442 0.40 15.00 -1.20
CA PHE A 442 1.76 15.03 -0.64
C PHE A 442 2.73 15.83 -1.51
N TYR A 443 2.70 15.64 -2.84
CA TYR A 443 3.73 16.20 -3.71
C TYR A 443 3.34 17.54 -4.34
N LEU A 444 2.06 17.79 -4.63
CA LEU A 444 1.63 19.05 -5.25
C LEU A 444 1.19 20.10 -4.22
N VAL A 445 0.82 19.69 -3.00
CA VAL A 445 0.45 20.60 -1.91
C VAL A 445 1.48 20.55 -0.77
N GLY A 446 1.73 19.36 -0.23
CA GLY A 446 2.65 19.18 0.91
C GLY A 446 4.07 19.67 0.65
N MET A 447 4.67 19.27 -0.46
CA MET A 447 6.06 19.62 -0.80
C MET A 447 6.29 21.10 -1.03
N PRO A 448 5.48 21.80 -1.84
CA PRO A 448 5.66 23.23 -1.99
C PRO A 448 5.50 23.97 -0.65
N VAL A 449 4.54 23.57 0.19
CA VAL A 449 4.34 24.19 1.52
C VAL A 449 5.51 23.89 2.46
N ALA A 450 6.00 22.63 2.49
CA ALA A 450 7.15 22.24 3.31
C ALA A 450 8.41 23.03 2.91
N ILE A 451 8.73 23.07 1.62
CA ILE A 451 9.90 23.81 1.12
C ILE A 451 9.73 25.32 1.38
N GLY A 452 8.55 25.86 1.09
CA GLY A 452 8.26 27.28 1.25
C GLY A 452 8.36 27.76 2.70
N LEU A 453 7.78 27.03 3.64
CA LEU A 453 7.88 27.38 5.06
C LEU A 453 9.25 27.04 5.64
N GLY A 454 9.81 25.90 5.26
CA GLY A 454 11.09 25.41 5.79
C GLY A 454 12.28 26.28 5.40
N PHE A 455 12.34 26.72 4.13
CA PHE A 455 13.51 27.40 3.58
C PHE A 455 13.24 28.86 3.16
N LEU A 456 12.12 29.16 2.49
CA LEU A 456 11.88 30.51 1.95
C LEU A 456 11.41 31.50 3.02
N LEU A 457 10.49 31.07 3.90
CA LEU A 457 9.91 31.91 4.96
C LEU A 457 10.65 31.81 6.30
N GLY A 458 11.72 31.01 6.38
CA GLY A 458 12.57 30.90 7.57
C GLY A 458 11.92 30.24 8.79
N VAL A 459 10.80 29.52 8.65
CA VAL A 459 10.15 28.78 9.75
C VAL A 459 10.99 27.55 10.15
N GLY A 460 11.84 27.05 9.25
CA GLY A 460 12.78 25.97 9.52
C GLY A 460 12.10 24.62 9.75
N PHE A 461 12.54 23.88 10.76
CA PHE A 461 12.10 22.51 11.03
C PHE A 461 10.57 22.37 11.19
N CYS A 462 9.93 23.28 11.95
CA CYS A 462 8.48 23.28 12.10
C CYS A 462 7.75 23.55 10.78
N GLY A 463 8.35 24.31 9.86
CA GLY A 463 7.81 24.57 8.53
C GLY A 463 7.65 23.29 7.71
N LEU A 464 8.60 22.36 7.80
CA LEU A 464 8.53 21.04 7.14
C LEU A 464 7.32 20.23 7.66
N TRP A 465 7.09 20.23 8.97
CA TRP A 465 5.94 19.55 9.60
C TRP A 465 4.60 20.21 9.27
N ILE A 466 4.55 21.54 9.13
CA ILE A 466 3.34 22.22 8.63
C ILE A 466 3.07 21.84 7.17
N GLY A 467 4.11 21.61 6.36
CA GLY A 467 3.98 21.02 5.03
C GLY A 467 3.31 19.65 5.07
N LEU A 468 3.75 18.75 5.97
CA LEU A 468 3.09 17.46 6.18
C LEU A 468 1.63 17.63 6.64
N LEU A 469 1.35 18.57 7.55
CA LEU A 469 -0.01 18.85 8.00
C LEU A 469 -0.91 19.28 6.83
N SER A 470 -0.42 20.16 5.96
CA SER A 470 -1.16 20.61 4.78
C SER A 470 -1.47 19.47 3.81
N ALA A 471 -0.51 18.55 3.60
CA ALA A 471 -0.72 17.34 2.82
C ALA A 471 -1.82 16.46 3.43
N GLN A 472 -1.77 16.22 4.74
CA GLN A 472 -2.71 15.35 5.43
C GLN A 472 -4.14 15.90 5.43
N VAL A 473 -4.30 17.21 5.63
CA VAL A 473 -5.61 17.88 5.54
C VAL A 473 -6.19 17.78 4.13
N CYS A 474 -5.37 18.06 3.11
CA CYS A 474 -5.79 17.95 1.71
C CYS A 474 -6.17 16.50 1.35
N CYS A 475 -5.32 15.54 1.72
CA CYS A 475 -5.52 14.13 1.43
C CYS A 475 -6.78 13.58 2.11
N ALA A 476 -6.96 13.87 3.41
CA ALA A 476 -8.15 13.45 4.15
C ALA A 476 -9.44 14.01 3.53
N GLY A 477 -9.46 15.30 3.17
CA GLY A 477 -10.62 15.93 2.52
C GLY A 477 -10.98 15.27 1.19
N LEU A 478 -9.99 15.08 0.31
CA LEU A 478 -10.19 14.41 -0.99
C LEU A 478 -10.62 12.96 -0.82
N MET A 479 -10.02 12.24 0.14
CA MET A 479 -10.34 10.83 0.40
C MET A 479 -11.77 10.67 0.92
N LEU A 480 -12.20 11.52 1.87
CA LEU A 480 -13.56 11.53 2.38
C LEU A 480 -14.57 11.89 1.28
N TYR A 481 -14.24 12.83 0.40
CA TYR A 481 -15.07 13.16 -0.76
C TYR A 481 -15.25 11.96 -1.69
N VAL A 482 -14.16 11.27 -2.06
CA VAL A 482 -14.22 10.09 -2.93
C VAL A 482 -15.01 8.95 -2.29
N VAL A 483 -14.82 8.69 -0.99
CA VAL A 483 -15.60 7.66 -0.28
C VAL A 483 -17.08 8.06 -0.19
N GLY A 484 -17.37 9.31 0.13
CA GLY A 484 -18.74 9.84 0.23
C GLY A 484 -19.52 9.81 -1.08
N THR A 485 -18.85 9.97 -2.22
CA THR A 485 -19.46 9.92 -3.56
C THR A 485 -19.44 8.53 -4.20
N THR A 486 -18.96 7.50 -3.49
CA THR A 486 -18.87 6.14 -4.05
C THR A 486 -20.26 5.52 -4.25
N ASN A 487 -20.57 5.16 -5.51
CA ASN A 487 -21.74 4.37 -5.84
C ASN A 487 -21.50 2.88 -5.52
N TRP A 488 -21.99 2.43 -4.37
CA TRP A 488 -21.78 1.08 -3.84
C TRP A 488 -22.39 -0.03 -4.71
N GLU A 489 -23.54 0.21 -5.35
CA GLU A 489 -24.18 -0.77 -6.26
C GLU A 489 -23.27 -1.06 -7.46
N TYR A 490 -22.79 0.01 -8.08
CA TYR A 490 -21.86 -0.10 -9.21
C TYR A 490 -20.56 -0.81 -8.80
N GLN A 491 -20.05 -0.57 -7.59
CA GLN A 491 -18.87 -1.30 -7.10
C GLN A 491 -19.14 -2.78 -6.86
N ALA A 492 -20.34 -3.16 -6.41
CA ALA A 492 -20.73 -4.57 -6.26
C ALA A 492 -20.80 -5.26 -7.63
N THR A 493 -21.42 -4.62 -8.64
CA THR A 493 -21.44 -5.14 -10.01
C THR A 493 -20.03 -5.32 -10.58
N ARG A 494 -19.14 -4.32 -10.39
CA ARG A 494 -17.73 -4.44 -10.80
C ARG A 494 -17.01 -5.60 -10.11
N ALA A 495 -17.29 -5.84 -8.82
CA ALA A 495 -16.71 -6.96 -8.09
C ALA A 495 -17.16 -8.32 -8.65
N GLN A 496 -18.42 -8.45 -9.09
CA GLN A 496 -18.90 -9.65 -9.77
C GLN A 496 -18.16 -9.87 -11.10
N VAL A 497 -18.00 -8.83 -11.93
CA VAL A 497 -17.24 -8.94 -13.19
C VAL A 497 -15.79 -9.33 -12.92
N LEU A 498 -15.13 -8.71 -11.94
CA LEU A 498 -13.74 -8.99 -11.59
C LEU A 498 -13.53 -10.44 -11.13
N THR A 499 -14.51 -10.99 -10.42
CA THR A 499 -14.46 -12.38 -9.94
C THR A 499 -14.87 -13.41 -11.01
N CYS A 500 -15.63 -13.00 -12.03
CA CYS A 500 -16.00 -13.84 -13.18
C CYS A 500 -14.88 -14.01 -14.21
N ILE A 501 -14.02 -13.00 -14.46
CA ILE A 501 -12.92 -13.07 -15.45
C ILE A 501 -11.91 -14.20 -15.16
N GLY A 502 -11.86 -14.72 -13.93
CA GLY A 502 -11.06 -15.89 -13.55
C GLY A 502 -11.60 -17.24 -14.01
N CYS A 503 -12.89 -17.32 -14.37
CA CYS A 503 -13.50 -18.46 -15.05
C CYS A 503 -13.42 -18.20 -16.55
N GLY A 504 -12.82 -19.11 -17.32
CA GLY A 504 -12.82 -19.04 -18.78
C GLY A 504 -14.20 -19.29 -19.41
N GLU A 505 -15.27 -18.76 -18.82
CA GLU A 505 -16.65 -18.83 -19.27
C GLU A 505 -17.18 -17.40 -19.44
N THR A 506 -16.91 -16.82 -20.60
CA THR A 506 -17.68 -15.68 -21.08
C THR A 506 -19.04 -16.18 -21.55
N ALA A 507 -20.04 -16.09 -20.68
CA ALA A 507 -21.41 -15.85 -21.09
C ALA A 507 -21.77 -14.44 -20.61
N LEU A 508 -21.67 -13.48 -21.53
CA LEU A 508 -22.31 -12.18 -21.34
C LEU A 508 -23.82 -12.42 -21.23
N PRO A 509 -24.54 -11.81 -20.26
CA PRO A 509 -25.98 -11.70 -20.38
C PRO A 509 -26.26 -10.83 -21.61
N SER A 510 -26.96 -11.39 -22.58
CA SER A 510 -27.54 -10.65 -23.69
C SER A 510 -28.49 -9.59 -23.14
N GLU A 511 -28.15 -8.32 -23.33
CA GLU A 511 -29.14 -7.25 -23.33
C GLU A 511 -30.04 -7.43 -24.55
N SER A 512 -31.19 -8.06 -24.36
CA SER A 512 -32.35 -7.86 -25.23
C SER A 512 -33.59 -8.31 -24.47
N ASP A 513 -34.21 -7.37 -23.77
CA ASP A 513 -35.67 -7.22 -23.67
C ASP A 513 -36.00 -5.98 -22.83
N HIS A 514 -35.67 -4.81 -23.38
CA HIS A 514 -36.37 -3.55 -23.08
C HIS A 514 -36.30 -2.66 -24.32
N GLU A 515 -37.13 -2.99 -25.31
CA GLU A 515 -37.62 -2.02 -26.29
C GLU A 515 -38.50 -0.99 -25.57
N ASN A 516 -37.97 0.21 -25.31
CA ASN A 516 -38.61 1.50 -25.60
C ASN A 516 -37.77 2.61 -24.97
N ASP A 517 -37.10 3.39 -25.81
CA ASP A 517 -37.06 4.87 -25.76
C ASP A 517 -35.99 5.33 -26.75
N ARG A 518 -36.42 5.56 -28.00
CA ARG A 518 -35.63 6.22 -29.04
C ARG A 518 -35.82 7.72 -28.91
N GLU A 519 -34.72 8.46 -28.77
CA GLU A 519 -34.57 9.83 -29.27
C GLU A 519 -33.15 10.03 -29.87
N PRO A 520 -32.98 10.96 -30.83
CA PRO A 520 -32.34 10.64 -32.11
C PRO A 520 -30.84 10.97 -32.20
N LEU A 521 -30.13 10.15 -32.98
CA LEU A 521 -28.77 10.39 -33.47
C LEU A 521 -28.75 11.56 -34.48
N ILE A 522 -27.84 12.50 -34.25
CA ILE A 522 -27.57 13.65 -35.12
C ILE A 522 -27.07 13.16 -36.48
N CYS A 523 -27.77 13.59 -37.53
CA CYS A 523 -27.45 13.38 -38.94
C CYS A 523 -26.34 14.37 -39.37
N VAL A 524 -25.27 13.87 -39.98
CA VAL A 524 -24.24 14.71 -40.61
C VAL A 524 -24.44 14.67 -42.12
N THR A 525 -25.00 15.74 -42.67
CA THR A 525 -25.05 16.03 -44.11
C THR A 525 -23.74 16.69 -44.53
N VAL A 526 -23.01 16.05 -45.44
CA VAL A 526 -21.86 16.64 -46.13
C VAL A 526 -22.39 17.47 -47.31
N THR A 527 -22.22 18.80 -47.26
CA THR A 527 -22.32 19.65 -48.44
C THR A 527 -20.92 20.01 -48.91
N SER A 528 -20.68 19.69 -50.17
CA SER A 528 -19.40 19.86 -50.87
C SER A 528 -19.24 21.29 -51.37
N CYS A 529 -18.09 21.90 -51.11
CA CYS A 529 -17.36 22.81 -52.03
C CYS A 529 -15.87 22.76 -51.67
#